data_AF-U4UWG8-F1
#
_entry.id   AF-U4UWG8-F1
#
_cell.length_a   1.000
_cell.length_b   1.000
_cell.length_c   1.000
_cell.angle_alpha   90.00
_cell.angle_beta   90.00
_cell.angle_gamma   90.00
#
_symmetry.space_group_name_H-M   'P 1'
#
loop_
_entity.id
_entity.type
_entity.pdbx_description
1 polymer ?
#
loop_
_entity_poly.entity_id
_entity_poly.type
_entity_poly.pdbx_seq_one_letter_code
_entity_poly.pdbx_strand_id
1 'polypeptide(L)'
;MIEYFFHQACIVCEDKLVEDLGKIRGNIETKEQRQAKVTAIFKQIEACDAMIEVAFPMKRDTGEYEIIQGYRAQHSQHKLPTKDTPFDEIIEFSRFGQVVNS
;
A
#
# COMPACT_ATOMS: atom_id res chain seq x y z
N MET A 1 10.98 -0.56 7.06
CA MET A 1 11.90 0.53 6.65
C MET A 1 11.13 1.71 6.03
N ILE A 2 10.14 1.49 5.16
CA ILE A 2 9.33 2.57 4.55
C ILE A 2 8.38 3.23 5.58
N GLU A 3 7.75 2.43 6.44
CA GLU A 3 6.87 2.92 7.54
C GLU A 3 7.58 3.92 8.47
N TYR A 4 8.88 3.74 8.72
CA TYR A 4 9.64 4.68 9.55
C TYR A 4 9.60 6.11 8.99
N PHE A 5 9.85 6.26 7.68
CA PHE A 5 9.80 7.57 7.02
C PHE A 5 8.39 8.14 7.01
N PHE A 6 7.37 7.27 6.86
CA PHE A 6 5.97 7.68 6.94
C PHE A 6 5.64 8.25 8.32
N HIS A 7 5.98 7.56 9.41
CA HIS A 7 5.71 8.05 10.76
C HIS A 7 6.48 9.34 11.10
N GLN A 8 7.73 9.48 10.64
CA GLN A 8 8.46 10.75 10.80
C GLN A 8 7.77 11.90 10.07
N ALA A 9 7.28 11.65 8.85
CA ALA A 9 6.52 12.65 8.11
C ALA A 9 5.17 13.00 8.80
N CYS A 10 4.47 12.01 9.36
CA CYS A 10 3.25 12.25 10.13
C CYS A 10 3.49 13.19 11.31
N ILE A 11 4.54 12.97 12.10
CA ILE A 11 4.88 13.81 13.27
C ILE A 11 5.09 15.27 12.85
N VAL A 12 5.78 15.51 11.73
CA VAL A 12 6.07 16.87 11.25
C VAL A 12 4.83 17.56 10.66
N CYS A 13 3.96 16.80 10.00
CA CYS A 13 2.81 17.35 9.28
C CYS A 13 1.55 17.49 10.14
N GLU A 14 1.44 16.78 11.25
CA GLU A 14 0.23 16.64 12.06
C GLU A 14 -0.31 18.00 12.55
N ASP A 15 0.54 18.84 13.14
CA ASP A 15 0.13 20.16 13.66
C ASP A 15 -0.48 21.04 12.57
N LYS A 16 0.16 21.09 11.41
CA LYS A 16 -0.29 21.90 10.27
C LYS A 16 -1.63 21.40 9.71
N LEU A 17 -1.81 20.09 9.62
CA LEU A 17 -3.05 19.51 9.10
C LEU A 17 -4.24 19.77 10.03
N VAL A 18 -4.03 19.73 11.36
CA VAL A 18 -5.06 20.04 12.35
C VAL A 18 -5.47 21.52 12.29
N GLU A 19 -4.51 22.41 12.10
CA GLU A 19 -4.79 23.84 11.88
C GLU A 19 -5.57 24.09 10.59
N ASP A 20 -5.17 23.46 9.48
CA ASP A 20 -5.80 23.63 8.18
C ASP A 20 -7.24 23.08 8.18
N LEU A 21 -7.49 21.94 8.85
CA LEU A 21 -8.83 21.43 9.13
C LEU A 21 -9.70 22.45 9.88
N GLY A 22 -9.11 23.20 10.81
CA GLY A 22 -9.82 24.24 11.56
C GLY A 22 -10.22 25.46 10.74
N LYS A 23 -9.54 25.71 9.62
CA LYS A 23 -9.84 26.83 8.70
C LYS A 23 -10.94 26.47 7.69
N ILE A 24 -11.31 25.21 7.58
CA ILE A 24 -12.37 24.76 6.66
C ILE A 24 -13.72 25.32 7.12
N ARG A 25 -14.39 26.02 6.20
CA ARG A 25 -15.70 26.65 6.44
C ARG A 25 -16.73 25.59 6.83
N GLY A 26 -17.39 25.77 7.98
CA GLY A 26 -18.40 24.84 8.49
C GLY A 26 -17.86 23.78 9.46
N ASN A 27 -16.58 23.84 9.84
CA ASN A 27 -16.03 22.94 10.85
C ASN A 27 -16.42 23.40 12.28
N ILE A 28 -17.28 22.64 12.95
CA ILE A 28 -17.76 22.90 14.32
C ILE A 28 -16.99 22.05 15.35
N GLU A 29 -16.08 21.19 14.89
CA GLU A 29 -15.45 20.17 15.72
C GLU A 29 -14.37 20.75 16.64
N THR A 30 -14.19 20.10 17.80
CA THR A 30 -13.14 20.46 18.77
C THR A 30 -11.74 20.13 18.24
N LYS A 31 -10.70 20.72 18.83
CA LYS A 31 -9.30 20.43 18.47
C LYS A 31 -8.98 18.94 18.59
N GLU A 32 -9.48 18.28 19.63
CA GLU A 32 -9.29 16.84 19.87
C GLU A 32 -9.96 15.97 18.80
N GLN A 33 -11.16 16.34 18.36
CA GLN A 33 -11.84 15.63 17.27
C GLN A 33 -11.09 15.76 15.94
N ARG A 34 -10.52 16.94 15.66
CA ARG A 34 -9.67 17.16 14.47
C ARG A 34 -8.40 16.33 14.53
N GLN A 35 -7.78 16.24 15.71
CA GLN A 35 -6.61 15.38 15.94
C GLN A 35 -6.95 13.93 15.63
N ALA A 36 -8.04 13.42 16.22
CA ALA A 36 -8.47 12.04 16.03
C ALA A 36 -8.76 11.72 14.55
N LYS A 37 -9.32 12.68 13.81
CA LYS A 37 -9.54 12.56 12.36
C LYS A 37 -8.24 12.49 11.57
N VAL A 38 -7.28 13.36 11.85
CA VAL A 38 -5.96 13.34 11.18
C VAL A 38 -5.26 12.01 11.43
N THR A 39 -5.23 11.55 12.69
CA THR A 39 -4.66 10.25 13.04
C THR A 39 -5.37 9.09 12.34
N ALA A 40 -6.71 9.14 12.22
CA ALA A 40 -7.47 8.11 11.50
C ALA A 40 -7.12 8.07 10.01
N ILE A 41 -6.96 9.22 9.37
CA ILE A 41 -6.56 9.32 7.96
C ILE A 41 -5.14 8.78 7.76
N PHE A 42 -4.21 9.07 8.66
CA PHE A 42 -2.85 8.51 8.59
C PHE A 42 -2.86 6.98 8.65
N LYS A 43 -3.65 6.39 9.56
CA LYS A 43 -3.79 4.93 9.63
C LYS A 43 -4.37 4.33 8.35
N GLN A 44 -5.29 5.03 7.70
CA GLN A 44 -5.84 4.57 6.41
C GLN A 44 -4.78 4.62 5.31
N ILE A 45 -3.95 5.68 5.27
CA ILE A 45 -2.88 5.81 4.26
C ILE A 45 -1.76 4.80 4.48
N GLU A 46 -1.53 4.38 5.73
CA GLU A 46 -0.50 3.41 6.09
C GLU A 46 -0.80 1.99 5.55
N ALA A 47 -2.07 1.59 5.56
CA ALA A 47 -2.49 0.26 5.13
C ALA A 47 -2.45 0.09 3.60
N CYS A 48 -2.26 -1.15 3.14
CA CYS A 48 -2.43 -1.51 1.73
C CYS A 48 -3.90 -1.85 1.46
N ASP A 49 -4.54 -1.13 0.54
CA ASP A 49 -5.97 -1.29 0.22
C ASP A 49 -6.29 -2.68 -0.35
N ALA A 50 -5.44 -3.21 -1.22
CA ALA A 50 -5.67 -4.52 -1.84
C ALA A 50 -4.35 -5.25 -2.16
N MET A 51 -4.34 -6.56 -1.92
CA MET A 51 -3.26 -7.47 -2.32
C MET A 51 -3.86 -8.65 -3.07
N ILE A 52 -3.33 -8.94 -4.25
CA ILE A 52 -3.75 -10.05 -5.10
C ILE A 52 -2.59 -11.04 -5.16
N GLU A 53 -2.90 -12.28 -4.84
CA GLU A 53 -2.04 -13.44 -5.04
C GLU A 53 -2.64 -14.30 -6.16
N VAL A 54 -1.83 -14.67 -7.13
CA VAL A 54 -2.21 -15.56 -8.23
C VAL A 54 -1.24 -16.72 -8.32
N ALA A 55 -1.79 -17.92 -8.47
CA ALA A 55 -1.03 -19.13 -8.76
C ALA A 55 -1.64 -19.80 -9.98
N PHE A 56 -0.89 -19.94 -11.06
CA PHE A 56 -1.37 -20.57 -12.29
C PHE A 56 -0.35 -21.56 -12.85
N PRO A 57 -0.81 -22.73 -13.36
CA PRO A 57 0.07 -23.68 -14.00
C PRO A 57 0.45 -23.20 -15.41
N MET A 58 1.74 -23.22 -15.72
CA MET A 58 2.29 -22.95 -17.04
C MET A 58 3.02 -24.19 -17.56
N LYS A 59 2.72 -24.57 -18.80
CA LYS A 59 3.46 -25.61 -19.50
C LYS A 59 4.70 -24.99 -20.14
N ARG A 60 5.89 -25.48 -19.77
CA ARG A 60 7.15 -25.07 -20.38
C ARG A 60 7.31 -25.68 -21.77
N ASP A 61 8.19 -25.09 -22.58
CA ASP A 61 8.53 -25.61 -23.92
C ASP A 61 9.09 -27.04 -23.87
N THR A 62 9.65 -27.45 -22.71
CA THR A 62 10.13 -28.81 -22.43
C THR A 62 9.02 -29.84 -22.20
N GLY A 63 7.77 -29.39 -22.11
CA GLY A 63 6.59 -30.24 -21.86
C GLY A 63 6.23 -30.42 -20.39
N GLU A 64 7.07 -29.96 -19.46
CA GLU A 64 6.84 -29.99 -18.01
C GLU A 64 5.86 -28.90 -17.56
N TYR A 65 5.07 -29.19 -16.52
CA TYR A 65 4.18 -28.22 -15.88
C TYR A 65 4.86 -27.62 -14.66
N GLU A 66 4.81 -26.31 -14.54
CA GLU A 66 5.29 -25.57 -13.39
C GLU A 66 4.20 -24.61 -12.90
N ILE A 67 4.13 -24.38 -11.60
CA ILE A 67 3.20 -23.41 -11.01
C ILE A 67 3.94 -22.09 -10.84
N ILE A 68 3.46 -21.03 -11.49
CA ILE A 68 3.97 -19.67 -11.31
C ILE A 68 3.14 -18.97 -10.25
N GLN A 69 3.81 -18.37 -9.27
CA GLN A 69 3.20 -17.55 -8.23
C GLN A 69 3.52 -16.08 -8.49
N GLY A 70 2.49 -15.24 -8.47
CA GLY A 70 2.59 -13.80 -8.66
C GLY A 70 1.87 -13.05 -7.56
N TYR A 71 2.46 -11.93 -7.14
CA TYR A 71 1.86 -11.03 -6.15
C TYR A 71 1.75 -9.61 -6.73
N ARG A 72 0.61 -8.96 -6.48
CA ARG A 72 0.38 -7.55 -6.81
C ARG A 72 -0.26 -6.84 -5.62
N ALA A 73 0.44 -5.86 -5.06
CA ALA A 73 -0.08 -4.98 -4.04
C ALA A 73 -0.53 -3.64 -4.65
N GLN A 74 -1.72 -3.17 -4.29
CA GLN A 74 -2.23 -1.84 -4.59
C GLN A 74 -2.33 -1.08 -3.28
N HIS A 75 -1.34 -0.23 -3.00
CA HIS A 75 -1.24 0.46 -1.73
C HIS A 75 -2.32 1.52 -1.52
N SER A 76 -2.70 2.24 -2.58
CA SER A 76 -3.69 3.31 -2.47
C SER A 76 -4.53 3.46 -3.74
N GLN A 77 -5.84 3.68 -3.54
CA GLN A 77 -6.81 3.96 -4.59
C GLN A 77 -7.39 5.39 -4.51
N HIS A 78 -6.77 6.30 -3.75
CA HIS A 78 -7.23 7.69 -3.62
C HIS A 78 -7.25 8.46 -4.95
N LYS A 79 -6.52 7.99 -5.97
CA LYS A 79 -6.58 8.42 -7.36
C LYS A 79 -6.61 7.19 -8.27
N LEU A 80 -7.48 7.22 -9.27
CA LEU A 80 -7.63 6.17 -10.27
C LEU A 80 -7.17 6.66 -11.66
N PRO A 81 -6.50 5.81 -12.46
CA PRO A 81 -6.01 4.47 -12.12
C PRO A 81 -4.81 4.53 -11.15
N THR A 82 -4.68 3.53 -10.30
CA THR A 82 -3.46 3.36 -9.49
C THR A 82 -2.30 3.14 -10.46
N LYS A 83 -1.24 3.96 -10.33
CA LYS A 83 -0.11 4.05 -11.28
C LYS A 83 0.22 2.69 -11.90
N ASP A 84 0.05 2.63 -13.20
CA ASP A 84 0.06 1.41 -14.00
C ASP A 84 1.49 0.90 -14.13
N THR A 85 1.80 -0.18 -13.44
CA THR A 85 2.83 -1.11 -13.91
C THR A 85 2.14 -2.05 -14.90
N PRO A 86 2.67 -2.19 -16.15
CA PRO A 86 2.23 -3.23 -17.07
C PRO A 86 2.22 -4.58 -16.35
N PHE A 87 1.40 -5.53 -16.82
CA PHE A 87 1.38 -6.90 -16.27
C PHE A 87 2.77 -7.55 -16.17
N ASP A 88 3.74 -7.03 -16.92
CA ASP A 88 5.15 -7.41 -16.92
C ASP A 88 5.90 -7.12 -15.59
N GLU A 89 5.32 -6.32 -14.69
CA GLU A 89 5.87 -5.99 -13.36
C GLU A 89 5.03 -6.62 -12.23
N ILE A 90 4.44 -7.79 -12.48
CA ILE A 90 4.20 -8.74 -11.39
C ILE A 90 5.56 -9.01 -10.75
N ILE A 91 5.71 -8.73 -9.45
CA ILE A 91 6.89 -9.16 -8.72
C ILE A 91 6.83 -10.69 -8.68
N GLU A 92 7.54 -11.35 -9.60
CA GLU A 92 7.91 -12.76 -9.46
C GLU A 92 8.78 -12.87 -8.20
N PHE A 93 8.15 -13.17 -7.06
CA PHE A 93 8.87 -13.48 -5.83
C PHE A 93 9.63 -14.81 -5.94
N SER A 94 9.44 -15.59 -7.02
CA SER A 94 10.07 -16.89 -7.24
C SER A 94 11.58 -16.83 -7.51
N ARG A 95 12.19 -15.64 -7.70
CA ARG A 95 13.64 -15.51 -7.92
C ARG A 95 14.47 -14.95 -6.76
N PHE A 96 13.86 -14.57 -5.64
CA PHE A 96 14.59 -14.16 -4.42
C PHE A 96 14.41 -15.19 -3.29
N GLY A 97 14.97 -16.38 -3.50
CA GLY A 97 14.99 -17.44 -2.48
C GLY A 97 15.10 -18.83 -3.08
N GLN A 98 16.20 -19.15 -3.76
CA GLN A 98 16.55 -20.55 -3.96
C GLN A 98 16.66 -21.24 -2.58
N VAL A 99 16.28 -22.52 -2.52
CA VAL A 99 16.57 -23.46 -1.42
C VAL A 99 15.70 -23.32 -0.18
N VAL A 100 14.61 -24.09 -0.16
CA VAL A 100 14.27 -24.91 1.02
C VAL A 100 14.20 -26.36 0.53
N ASN A 101 15.36 -27.03 0.58
CA ASN A 101 15.44 -28.47 0.89
C ASN A 101 14.61 -28.70 2.17
N SER A 102 13.84 -29.76 2.35
CA SER A 102 14.03 -31.18 2.03
C SER A 102 12.70 -31.93 2.14
#